data_AF-A0A1Q6X8G6-F1
#
_entry.id   AF-A0A1Q6X8G6-F1
#
_cell.length_a   1.000
_cell.length_b   1.000
_cell.length_c   1.000
_cell.angle_alpha   90.00
_cell.angle_beta   90.00
_cell.angle_gamma   90.00
#
_symmetry.space_group_name_H-M   'P 1'
#
loop_
_entity.id
_entity.type
_entity.pdbx_description
1 polymer ?
#
loop_
_entity_poly.entity_id
_entity_poly.type
_entity_poly.pdbx_seq_one_letter_code
_entity_poly.pdbx_strand_id
1 'polypeptide(L)'
;MPELRHKARHNPSELAAVREADVLIVLLPGGYETQVEIGAALALEKPVILHTPDRKSLDTPYPCVFHYHLVVKILVSEIRNVDAILAYLSLCSKDSTVY
;
A
#
# COMPACT_ATOMS: atom_id res chain seq x y z
N MET A 1 31.14 21.66 2.91
CA MET A 1 30.21 21.30 1.83
C MET A 1 29.13 20.40 2.41
N PRO A 2 27.95 20.89 2.81
CA PRO A 2 26.86 20.03 3.24
C PRO A 2 25.75 20.04 2.19
N GLU A 3 25.61 18.98 1.40
CA GLU A 3 24.51 18.87 0.44
C GLU A 3 23.66 17.61 0.69
N LEU A 4 22.35 17.87 0.65
CA LEU A 4 21.25 16.94 0.40
C LEU A 4 20.84 15.99 1.54
N ARG A 5 20.31 16.57 2.63
CA ARG A 5 19.19 15.93 3.33
C ARG A 5 17.97 16.03 2.41
N HIS A 6 17.54 14.91 1.83
CA HIS A 6 16.19 14.75 1.28
C HIS A 6 15.21 15.20 2.38
N LYS A 7 14.58 16.35 2.17
CA LYS A 7 13.57 16.89 3.07
C LYS A 7 12.37 15.96 2.93
N ALA A 8 12.24 14.98 3.82
CA ALA A 8 11.09 14.09 3.91
C ALA A 8 9.83 14.97 3.90
N ARG A 9 9.05 14.89 2.84
CA ARG A 9 7.85 15.70 2.67
C ARG A 9 6.72 14.99 3.39
N HIS A 10 6.83 14.88 4.71
CA HIS A 10 5.69 14.48 5.52
C HIS A 10 4.65 15.59 5.40
N ASN A 11 3.69 15.41 4.50
CA ASN A 11 2.56 16.31 4.43
C ASN A 11 1.57 15.84 5.49
N PRO A 12 1.29 16.61 6.56
CA PRO A 12 0.33 16.20 7.59
C PRO A 12 -1.06 15.86 7.00
N SER A 13 -1.35 16.32 5.78
CA SER A 13 -2.55 15.91 5.03
C SER A 13 -2.56 14.44 4.60
N GLU A 14 -1.41 13.80 4.35
CA GLU A 14 -1.37 12.40 3.89
C GLU A 14 -1.77 11.45 5.02
N LEU A 15 -1.25 11.67 6.23
CA LEU A 15 -1.67 10.92 7.42
C LEU A 15 -3.13 11.21 7.81
N ALA A 16 -3.59 12.46 7.63
CA ALA A 16 -5.00 12.79 7.81
C ALA A 16 -5.89 12.03 6.81
N ALA A 17 -5.47 11.93 5.55
CA ALA A 17 -6.16 11.15 4.53
C ALA A 17 -6.19 9.66 4.88
N VAL A 18 -5.08 9.08 5.35
CA VAL A 18 -5.05 7.69 5.84
C VAL A 18 -6.04 7.49 6.99
N ARG A 19 -6.08 8.44 7.93
CA ARG A 19 -6.99 8.38 9.08
C ARG A 19 -8.46 8.44 8.66
N GLU A 20 -8.80 9.23 7.65
CA GLU A 20 -10.17 9.39 7.16
C GLU A 20 -10.61 8.29 6.19
N ALA A 21 -9.67 7.63 5.50
CA ALA A 21 -9.98 6.59 4.52
C ALA A 21 -10.51 5.29 5.16
N ASP A 22 -11.46 4.62 4.51
CA ASP A 22 -11.96 3.31 4.95
C ASP A 22 -10.98 2.16 4.64
N VAL A 23 -10.17 2.33 3.60
CA VAL A 23 -9.20 1.35 3.11
C VAL A 23 -7.98 2.06 2.54
N LEU A 24 -6.79 1.46 2.74
CA LEU A 24 -5.56 1.90 2.08
C LEU A 24 -5.19 0.93 0.95
N ILE A 25 -5.09 1.44 -0.28
CA ILE A 25 -4.57 0.70 -1.43
C ILE A 25 -3.21 1.30 -1.80
N VAL A 26 -2.19 0.46 -1.81
CA VAL A 26 -0.82 0.85 -2.17
C VAL A 26 -0.43 0.15 -3.46
N LEU A 27 0.04 0.93 -4.44
CA LEU A 27 0.56 0.41 -5.70
C LEU A 27 2.08 0.29 -5.60
N LEU A 28 2.60 -0.92 -5.74
CA LEU A 28 4.04 -1.18 -5.75
C LEU A 28 4.60 -1.22 -7.19
N PRO A 29 5.86 -0.79 -7.40
CA PRO A 29 6.82 -0.31 -6.40
C PRO A 29 6.46 1.09 -5.85
N GLY A 30 6.43 1.20 -4.52
CA GLY A 30 6.14 2.44 -3.80
C GLY A 30 7.39 3.25 -3.46
N GLY A 31 7.21 4.49 -3.03
CA GLY A 31 8.30 5.34 -2.54
C GLY A 31 8.71 4.98 -1.11
N TYR A 32 9.80 5.60 -0.63
CA TYR A 32 10.24 5.43 0.77
C TYR A 32 9.19 5.88 1.79
N GLU A 33 8.44 6.93 1.45
CA GLU A 33 7.43 7.52 2.33
C GLU A 33 6.25 6.56 2.54
N THR A 34 5.90 5.74 1.54
CA THR A 34 4.80 4.75 1.54
C THR A 34 4.77 3.82 2.77
N GLN A 35 5.92 3.58 3.39
CA GLN A 35 6.01 2.75 4.59
C GLN A 35 5.32 3.39 5.81
N VAL A 36 5.32 4.72 5.88
CA VAL A 36 4.69 5.49 6.96
C VAL A 36 3.17 5.39 6.88
N GLU A 37 2.59 5.51 5.69
CA GLU A 37 1.15 5.37 5.49
C GLU A 37 0.67 3.95 5.75
N ILE A 38 1.43 2.94 5.32
CA ILE A 38 1.11 1.53 5.64
C ILE A 38 1.12 1.32 7.16
N GLY A 39 2.17 1.76 7.84
CA GLY A 39 2.28 1.64 9.30
C GLY A 39 1.13 2.34 10.03
N ALA A 40 0.75 3.54 9.59
CA ALA A 40 -0.37 4.29 10.15
C ALA A 40 -1.70 3.58 9.93
N ALA A 41 -1.97 3.06 8.72
CA ALA A 41 -3.18 2.33 8.44
C ALA A 41 -3.29 1.06 9.30
N LEU A 42 -2.19 0.30 9.44
CA LEU A 42 -2.14 -0.88 10.29
C LEU A 42 -2.40 -0.55 11.77
N ALA A 43 -1.82 0.54 12.28
CA ALA A 43 -2.04 1.00 13.65
C ALA A 43 -3.49 1.45 13.91
N LEU A 44 -4.17 1.92 12.86
CA LEU A 44 -5.58 2.30 12.89
C LEU A 44 -6.53 1.14 12.53
N GLU A 45 -6.00 -0.09 12.44
CA GLU A 45 -6.74 -1.30 12.08
C GLU A 45 -7.48 -1.21 10.74
N LYS A 46 -6.98 -0.36 9.82
CA LYS A 46 -7.57 -0.18 8.51
C LYS A 46 -7.14 -1.32 7.59
N PRO A 47 -8.03 -1.83 6.72
CA PRO A 47 -7.66 -2.78 5.68
C PRO A 47 -6.58 -2.18 4.78
N VAL A 48 -5.52 -2.96 4.53
CA VAL A 48 -4.43 -2.57 3.64
C VAL A 48 -4.32 -3.59 2.50
N ILE A 49 -4.36 -3.08 1.28
CA ILE A 49 -4.21 -3.86 0.05
C ILE A 49 -2.95 -3.39 -0.67
N LEU A 50 -1.98 -4.28 -0.85
CA LEU A 50 -0.83 -4.04 -1.71
C LEU A 50 -1.12 -4.60 -3.09
N HIS A 51 -1.20 -3.74 -4.09
CA HIS A 51 -1.20 -4.15 -5.48
C HIS A 51 0.24 -4.15 -6.01
N THR A 52 0.60 -5.18 -6.75
CA THR A 52 1.91 -5.27 -7.38
C THR A 52 1.81 -5.95 -8.74
N PRO A 53 2.58 -5.52 -9.76
CA PRO A 53 2.54 -6.15 -11.08
C PRO A 53 3.09 -7.59 -11.07
N ASP A 54 4.03 -7.88 -10.18
CA ASP A 54 4.70 -9.18 -10.09
C ASP A 54 5.26 -9.40 -8.67
N ARG A 55 5.61 -10.65 -8.35
CA ARG A 55 6.21 -10.97 -7.04
C ARG A 55 7.62 -10.40 -6.85
N LYS A 56 8.37 -10.19 -7.93
CA LYS A 56 9.76 -9.67 -7.87
C LYS A 56 9.80 -8.23 -7.35
N SER A 57 8.71 -7.49 -7.52
CA SER A 57 8.54 -6.15 -6.97
C SER A 57 8.51 -6.12 -5.43
N LEU A 58 8.29 -7.26 -4.77
CA LEU A 58 8.42 -7.42 -3.32
C LEU A 58 9.85 -7.78 -2.89
N ASP A 59 10.64 -8.36 -3.80
CA ASP A 59 12.04 -8.77 -3.61
C ASP A 59 13.01 -7.58 -3.75
N THR A 60 12.76 -6.51 -2.98
CA THR A 60 13.66 -5.36 -2.87
C THR A 60 14.75 -5.64 -1.84
N PRO A 61 15.98 -5.13 -2.01
CA PRO A 61 17.05 -5.22 -0.99
C PRO A 61 16.68 -4.54 0.33
N TYR A 62 15.66 -3.67 0.34
CA TYR A 62 15.11 -3.03 1.53
C TYR A 62 13.62 -3.35 1.66
N PRO A 63 13.27 -4.57 2.10
CA PRO A 63 11.88 -4.97 2.26
C PRO A 63 11.23 -4.17 3.39
N CYS A 64 10.07 -3.59 3.11
CA CYS A 64 9.22 -3.04 4.16
C CYS A 64 8.58 -4.20 4.92
N VAL A 65 8.85 -4.30 6.23
CA VAL A 65 8.31 -5.38 7.08
C VAL A 65 6.78 -5.41 7.06
N PHE A 66 6.13 -4.26 6.89
CA PHE A 66 4.68 -4.18 6.86
C PHE A 66 4.07 -4.91 5.67
N HIS A 67 4.80 -5.12 4.58
CA HIS A 67 4.30 -5.90 3.43
C HIS A 67 3.96 -7.34 3.81
N TYR A 68 4.55 -7.85 4.89
CA TYR A 68 4.39 -9.22 5.38
C TYR A 68 3.50 -9.30 6.63
N HIS A 69 2.84 -8.20 7.01
CA HIS A 69 1.93 -8.19 8.14
C HIS A 69 0.69 -9.03 7.82
N LEU A 70 0.21 -9.83 8.78
CA LEU A 70 -0.85 -10.85 8.57
C LEU A 70 -2.15 -10.31 7.98
N VAL A 71 -2.48 -9.04 8.25
CA VAL A 71 -3.72 -8.40 7.77
C VAL A 71 -3.56 -7.69 6.43
N VAL A 72 -2.35 -7.63 5.89
CA VAL A 72 -2.07 -7.03 4.59
C VAL A 72 -2.39 -8.04 3.50
N LYS A 73 -3.27 -7.65 2.58
CA LYS A 73 -3.63 -8.47 1.42
C LYS A 73 -2.79 -8.07 0.23
N ILE A 74 -2.18 -9.04 -0.45
CA ILE A 74 -1.37 -8.79 -1.64
C ILE A 74 -2.14 -9.24 -2.88
N LEU A 75 -2.38 -8.29 -3.79
CA LEU A 75 -2.94 -8.53 -5.10
C LEU A 75 -1.83 -8.44 -6.15
N VAL A 76 -1.48 -9.58 -6.74
CA VAL A 76 -0.53 -9.63 -7.86
C VAL A 76 -1.30 -9.61 -9.18
N SER A 77 -1.19 -8.54 -9.96
CA SER A 77 -1.77 -8.48 -11.30
C SER A 77 -1.10 -7.41 -12.16
N GLU A 78 -1.02 -7.64 -13.47
CA GLU A 78 -0.43 -6.68 -14.43
C GLU A 78 -1.29 -5.41 -14.64
N ILE A 79 -2.44 -5.31 -13.97
CA ILE A 79 -3.36 -4.19 -14.07
C ILE A 79 -2.69 -2.94 -13.50
N ARG A 80 -2.52 -1.88 -14.30
CA ARG A 80 -1.92 -0.60 -13.86
C ARG A 80 -2.94 0.53 -13.71
N ASN A 81 -4.19 0.27 -14.07
CA ASN A 81 -5.27 1.25 -14.01
C ASN A 81 -6.02 1.11 -12.68
N VAL A 82 -6.14 2.21 -11.94
CA VAL A 82 -6.78 2.24 -10.62
C VAL A 82 -8.25 1.83 -10.69
N ASP A 83 -9.00 2.28 -11.68
CA ASP A 83 -10.41 1.90 -11.87
C ASP A 83 -10.56 0.40 -12.10
N ALA A 84 -9.65 -0.19 -12.88
CA ALA A 84 -9.62 -1.63 -13.12
C ALA A 84 -9.25 -2.43 -11.86
N ILE A 85 -8.34 -1.92 -11.03
CA ILE A 85 -8.03 -2.52 -9.71
C ILE A 85 -9.26 -2.46 -8.80
N LEU A 86 -9.93 -1.30 -8.71
CA LEU A 86 -11.14 -1.13 -7.90
C LEU A 86 -12.29 -2.01 -8.39
N ALA A 87 -12.46 -2.15 -9.70
CA ALA A 87 -13.44 -3.05 -10.30
C ALA A 87 -13.14 -4.52 -9.93
N TYR A 88 -11.87 -4.94 -10.02
CA TYR A 88 -11.44 -6.27 -9.63
C TYR A 88 -11.73 -6.55 -8.14
N LEU A 89 -11.36 -5.63 -7.26
CA LEU A 89 -11.62 -5.75 -5.82
C LEU A 89 -13.12 -5.82 -5.51
N SER A 90 -13.94 -5.07 -6.24
CA SER A 90 -15.42 -5.09 -6.11
C SER A 90 -16.07 -6.37 -6.63
N LEU A 91 -15.41 -7.10 -7.52
CA LEU A 91 -15.87 -8.42 -7.96
C LEU A 91 -15.54 -9.48 -6.90
N CYS A 92 -14.33 -9.44 -6.33
CA CYS A 92 -13.92 -10.37 -5.27
C CYS A 92 -14.73 -10.22 -3.98
N SER A 93 -15.26 -9.02 -3.67
CA SER A 93 -16.11 -8.85 -2.48
C SER A 93 -17.47 -9.55 -2.57
N LYS A 94 -17.91 -9.92 -3.79
CA LYS A 94 -19.17 -10.66 -4.01
C LYS A 94 -18.99 -12.17 -3.92
N ASP A 95 -17.77 -12.65 -4.07
CA ASP A 95 -17.40 -14.04 -3.83
C ASP A 95 -16.85 -14.15 -2.40
N SER A 96 -17.69 -14.57 -1.45
CA SER A 96 -17.32 -14.82 -0.04
C SER A 96 -16.35 -16.00 0.16
N THR A 97 -15.46 -16.28 -0.80
CA THR A 97 -14.58 -17.46 -0.79
C THR A 97 -13.21 -17.19 -1.38
N VAL A 98 -12.51 -16.14 -0.94
CA VAL A 98 -11.04 -16.20 -0.87
C VAL A 98 -10.55 -15.38 0.33
N TYR A 99 -10.20 -16.09 1.40
CA TYR A 99 -9.33 -15.62 2.49
C TYR A 99 -7.94 -16.20 2.27
#